data_AF-A0A7W8YM97-F1
#
_entry.id   AF-A0A7W8YM97-F1
#
_cell.length_a   1.000
_cell.length_b   1.000
_cell.length_c   1.000
_cell.angle_alpha   90.00
_cell.angle_beta   90.00
_cell.angle_gamma   90.00
#
_symmetry.space_group_name_H-M   'P 1'
#
loop_
_entity.id
_entity.type
_entity.pdbx_description
1 polymer ?
#
loop_
_entity_poly.entity_id
_entity_poly.type
_entity_poly.pdbx_seq_one_letter_code
_entity_poly.pdbx_strand_id
1 'polypeptide(L)' 'MSYIITIRTASTAYSYAAIGNLAALIDAAYDDGALGVTAMVQP' A
#
# COMPACT_ATOMS: atom_id res chain seq x y z
N MET A 1 8.81 -10.85 4.34
CA MET A 1 7.59 -10.99 3.54
C MET A 1 7.54 -9.83 2.57
N SER A 2 7.34 -10.10 1.28
CA SER A 2 7.13 -9.08 0.25
C SER A 2 5.63 -8.92 -0.01
N TYR A 3 5.25 -7.71 -0.42
CA TYR A 3 3.87 -7.36 -0.72
C TYR A 3 3.80 -6.51 -1.98
N ILE A 4 2.74 -6.69 -2.76
CA ILE A 4 2.27 -5.67 -3.70
C ILE A 4 1.26 -4.80 -2.95
N ILE A 5 1.58 -3.52 -2.79
CA ILE A 5 0.70 -2.51 -2.19
C ILE A 5 0.06 -1.72 -3.32
N THR A 6 -1.26 -1.62 -3.32
CA THR A 6 -2.04 -0.77 -4.21
C THR A 6 -2.68 0.34 -3.41
N ILE A 7 -2.36 1.58 -3.75
CA ILE A 7 -2.90 2.79 -3.14
C ILE A 7 -3.93 3.40 -4.08
N ARG A 8 -5.10 3.74 -3.55
CA ARG A 8 -6.11 4.54 -4.23
C ARG A 8 -6.14 5.94 -3.62
N THR A 9 -5.99 6.94 -4.47
CA THR A 9 -6.16 8.36 -4.13
C THR A 9 -7.43 8.90 -4.78
N ALA A 10 -7.76 10.17 -4.55
CA ALA A 10 -8.90 10.82 -5.18
C ALA A 10 -8.82 10.86 -6.72
N SER A 11 -7.61 10.89 -7.28
CA SER A 11 -7.39 11.09 -8.71
C SER A 11 -6.92 9.82 -9.44
N THR A 12 -6.27 8.89 -8.75
CA THR A 12 -5.62 7.74 -9.39
C THR A 12 -5.44 6.56 -8.43
N ALA A 13 -5.12 5.40 -8.99
CA ALA A 13 -4.60 4.27 -8.23
C ALA A 13 -3.25 3.84 -8.80
N TYR A 14 -2.32 3.47 -7.93
CA TYR A 14 -1.00 2.96 -8.30
C TYR A 14 -0.57 1.83 -7.38
N SER A 15 0.34 0.99 -7.88
CA SER A 15 0.84 -0.17 -7.16
C SER A 15 2.36 -0.18 -7.11
N TYR A 16 2.93 -0.65 -6.01
CA TYR A 16 4.37 -0.83 -5.84
C TYR A 16 4.67 -2.06 -4.99
N ALA A 17 5.86 -2.64 -5.20
CA ALA A 17 6.35 -3.73 -4.38
C ALA A 17 7.04 -3.16 -3.13
N ALA A 18 6.75 -3.75 -1.97
CA ALA A 18 7.34 -3.35 -0.70
C ALA A 18 7.70 -4.58 0.14
N ILE A 19 8.68 -4.42 1.01
CA ILE A 19 9.13 -5.45 1.96
C ILE A 19 9.10 -4.83 3.35
N GLY A 20 8.56 -5.55 4.34
CA GLY A 20 8.58 -5.08 5.72
C GLY A 20 7.34 -5.44 6.51
N ASN A 21 7.04 -4.64 7.54
CA ASN A 21 5.82 -4.78 8.33
C ASN A 21 4.63 -4.20 7.55
N LEU A 22 3.65 -5.06 7.23
CA LEU A 22 2.46 -4.67 6.50
C LEU A 22 1.70 -3.52 7.14
N ALA A 23 1.55 -3.51 8.47
CA ALA A 23 0.80 -2.48 9.17
C ALA A 23 1.43 -1.09 8.99
N ALA A 24 2.76 -1.00 9.07
CA ALA A 24 3.49 0.25 8.88
C ALA A 24 3.40 0.77 7.43
N LEU A 25 3.39 -0.14 6.44
CA LEU A 25 3.23 0.24 5.03
C LEU A 25 1.83 0.80 4.73
N ILE A 26 0.80 0.23 5.35
CA ILE A 26 -0.58 0.70 5.20
C ILE A 26 -0.76 2.05 5.91
N ASP A 27 -0.22 2.20 7.11
CA ASP A 27 -0.29 3.44 7.89
C ASP A 27 0.34 4.61 7.15
N ALA A 28 1.57 4.41 6.64
CA ALA A 28 2.28 5.40 5.84
C ALA A 28 1.50 5.81 4.57
N ALA A 29 0.76 4.88 3.95
CA ALA A 29 -0.07 5.20 2.79
C ALA A 29 -1.27 6.09 3.16
N TYR A 30 -1.91 5.86 4.30
CA TYR A 30 -3.01 6.71 4.76
C TYR A 30 -2.53 8.08 5.23
N ASP A 31 -1.35 8.16 5.86
CA ASP A 31 -0.69 9.44 6.21
C ASP A 31 -0.37 10.27 4.95
N ASP A 32 -0.06 9.62 3.83
CA ASP A 32 0.18 10.26 2.52
C ASP A 32 -1.12 10.58 1.75
N GLY A 33 -2.29 10.36 2.37
CA GLY A 33 -3.60 10.72 1.80
C GLY A 33 -4.26 9.63 0.95
N ALA A 34 -3.92 8.36 1.15
CA ALA A 34 -4.68 7.26 0.56
C ALA A 34 -6.15 7.30 1.00
N LEU A 35 -7.06 7.07 0.06
CA LEU A 35 -8.49 6.83 0.33
C LEU A 35 -8.79 5.33 0.53
N GLY A 36 -7.89 4.47 0.07
CA GLY A 36 -7.97 3.04 0.27
C GLY A 36 -6.66 2.36 -0.10
N VAL A 37 -6.29 1.34 0.68
CA VAL A 37 -5.06 0.58 0.50
C VAL A 37 -5.40 -0.91 0.44
N THR A 38 -4.90 -1.59 -0.59
CA THR A 38 -4.97 -3.05 -0.72
C THR A 38 -3.56 -3.61 -0.71
N ALA A 39 -3.33 -4.64 0.09
CA ALA A 39 -2.04 -5.34 0.13
C ALA A 39 -2.21 -6.81 -0.20
N MET A 40 -1.37 -7.32 -1.10
CA MET A 40 -1.30 -8.73 -1.47
C MET A 40 0.09 -9.28 -1.16
N VAL A 41 0.14 -10.45 -0.52
CA VAL A 41 1.40 -11.15 -0.25
C VAL A 41 2.01 -11.61 -1.58
N GLN A 42 3.30 -11.31 -1.78
CA GLN A 42 4.08 -11.94 -2.85
C GLN A 42 4.82 -13.18 -2.29
N PRO A 43 4.73 -14.33 -2.96
CA PRO A 43 5.57 -15.49 -2.68
C PRO A 43 7.05 -15.23 -3.01
#